data_AF-A0AAU6MUQ5-F1
#
_entry.id   AF-A0AAU6MUQ5-F1
#
_cell.length_a   1.000
_cell.length_b   1.000
_cell.length_c   1.000
_cell.angle_alpha   90.00
_cell.angle_beta   90.00
_cell.angle_gamma   90.00
#
_symmetry.space_group_name_H-M   'P 1'
#
loop_
_entity.id
_entity.type
_entity.pdbx_description
1 polymer ?
#
loop_
_entity_poly.entity_id
_entity_poly.type
_entity_poly.pdbx_seq_one_letter_code
_entity_poly.pdbx_strand_id
1 'polypeptide(L)'
;MTTNPVHTTGNAVPPLDDDLAGVLDDLTGIHPGIDLLRNGIRLLALDRHSADKTQTLLAALAGSSDGTDILTALAHLVARLSTADTNPALRNLPLDRQKLAQQHGEQALFALTDPDLHQHASEASAAISSN
;
A
#
# COMPACT_ATOMS: atom_id res chain seq x y z
N MET A 1 -23.81 -4.94 31.08
CA MET A 1 -23.06 -3.84 30.46
C MET A 1 -21.66 -3.86 31.03
N THR A 2 -20.75 -4.60 30.42
CA THR A 2 -19.33 -4.61 30.76
C THR A 2 -18.71 -3.36 30.16
N THR A 3 -18.28 -2.44 31.02
CA THR A 3 -17.48 -1.27 30.66
C THR A 3 -16.17 -1.76 30.05
N ASN A 4 -15.99 -1.52 28.73
CA ASN A 4 -14.72 -1.76 28.08
C ASN A 4 -13.62 -0.94 28.81
N PRO A 5 -12.49 -1.56 29.19
CA PRO A 5 -11.49 -0.90 30.02
C PRO A 5 -10.85 0.26 29.26
N VAL A 6 -11.09 1.46 29.77
CA VAL A 6 -10.46 2.72 29.38
C VAL A 6 -8.96 2.63 29.69
N HIS A 7 -8.14 2.73 28.63
CA HIS A 7 -6.68 2.91 28.64
C HIS A 7 -5.88 2.25 29.78
N THR A 8 -5.67 0.94 29.69
CA THR A 8 -4.57 0.24 30.40
C THR A 8 -3.37 0.08 29.47
N THR A 9 -2.17 -0.16 30.03
CA THR A 9 -0.93 -0.43 29.26
C THR A 9 -1.08 -1.61 28.28
N GLY A 10 -2.02 -2.54 28.54
CA GLY A 10 -2.37 -3.65 27.65
C GLY A 10 -3.32 -3.30 26.50
N ASN A 11 -3.81 -2.07 26.43
CA ASN A 11 -4.73 -1.56 25.40
C ASN A 11 -4.08 -0.46 24.53
N ALA A 12 -2.78 -0.21 24.66
CA ALA A 12 -2.05 0.76 23.83
C ALA A 12 -1.76 0.18 22.44
N VAL A 13 -1.71 1.05 21.42
CA VAL A 13 -1.21 0.64 20.10
C VAL A 13 0.29 0.35 20.26
N PRO A 14 0.77 -0.85 19.88
CA PRO A 14 2.19 -1.18 19.98
C PRO A 14 3.03 -0.27 19.08
N PRO A 15 4.34 -0.11 19.36
CA PRO A 15 5.24 0.49 18.40
C PRO A 15 5.30 -0.34 17.10
N LEU A 16 5.82 0.26 16.03
CA LEU A 16 6.11 -0.48 14.80
C LEU A 16 7.12 -1.60 15.09
N ASP A 17 6.95 -2.74 14.42
CA ASP A 17 7.98 -3.77 14.35
C ASP A 17 9.17 -3.32 13.49
N ASP A 18 10.29 -4.03 13.62
CA ASP A 18 11.54 -3.72 12.93
C ASP A 18 11.40 -3.83 11.39
N ASP A 19 10.52 -4.72 10.91
CA ASP A 19 10.32 -4.96 9.48
C ASP A 19 9.64 -3.75 8.81
N LEU A 20 8.50 -3.30 9.32
CA LEU A 20 7.81 -2.13 8.78
C LEU A 20 8.60 -0.84 9.05
N ALA A 21 9.20 -0.70 10.25
CA ALA A 21 10.02 0.47 10.56
C ALA A 21 11.20 0.59 9.60
N GLY A 22 11.93 -0.51 9.35
CA GLY A 22 13.07 -0.54 8.43
C GLY A 22 12.69 -0.13 7.01
N VAL A 23 11.60 -0.68 6.46
CA VAL A 23 11.12 -0.31 5.11
C VAL A 23 10.78 1.18 5.01
N LEU A 24 10.11 1.73 6.03
CA LEU A 24 9.76 3.15 6.04
C LEU A 24 11.00 4.04 6.12
N ASP A 25 11.99 3.65 6.92
CA ASP A 25 13.22 4.42 7.10
C ASP A 25 14.06 4.43 5.81
N ASP A 26 14.16 3.29 5.10
CA ASP A 26 14.88 3.17 3.82
C ASP A 26 14.28 4.03 2.71
N LEU A 27 12.99 4.34 2.78
CA LEU A 27 12.30 5.19 1.80
C LEU A 27 12.49 6.70 2.05
N THR A 28 13.21 7.08 3.09
CA THR A 28 13.30 8.46 3.55
C THR A 28 14.06 9.38 2.59
N GLY A 29 13.44 10.51 2.25
CA GLY A 29 14.09 11.57 1.47
C GLY A 29 14.21 11.27 -0.03
N ILE A 30 13.66 10.16 -0.51
CA ILE A 30 13.65 9.80 -1.95
C ILE A 30 12.86 10.85 -2.76
N HIS A 31 11.66 11.20 -2.28
CA HIS A 31 10.78 12.18 -2.93
C HIS A 31 9.70 12.65 -1.94
N PRO A 32 9.27 13.93 -1.95
CA PRO A 32 8.24 14.42 -1.02
C PRO A 32 6.93 13.62 -1.06
N GLY A 33 6.55 13.12 -2.23
CA GLY A 33 5.39 12.23 -2.38
C GLY A 33 5.56 10.87 -1.67
N ILE A 34 6.78 10.31 -1.65
CA ILE A 34 7.08 9.07 -0.92
C ILE A 34 7.12 9.34 0.59
N ASP A 35 7.64 10.49 1.03
CA ASP A 35 7.59 10.88 2.44
C ASP A 35 6.13 11.02 2.95
N LEU A 36 5.22 11.53 2.12
CA LEU A 36 3.79 11.57 2.44
C LEU A 36 3.19 10.17 2.59
N LEU A 37 3.50 9.24 1.68
CA LEU A 37 3.06 7.85 1.80
C LEU A 37 3.62 7.19 3.06
N ARG A 38 4.92 7.37 3.34
CA ARG A 38 5.58 6.87 4.55
C ARG A 38 4.88 7.35 5.82
N ASN A 39 4.63 8.67 5.90
CA ASN A 39 3.96 9.26 7.04
C ASN A 39 2.52 8.77 7.16
N GLY A 40 1.82 8.58 6.04
CA GLY A 40 0.49 7.98 5.99
C GLY A 40 0.46 6.54 6.50
N ILE A 41 1.39 5.70 6.06
CA ILE A 41 1.52 4.31 6.54
C ILE A 41 1.83 4.28 8.04
N ARG A 42 2.75 5.14 8.51
CA ARG A 42 3.07 5.26 9.94
C ARG A 42 1.85 5.70 10.76
N LEU A 43 1.06 6.64 10.25
CA LEU A 43 -0.19 7.07 10.88
C LEU A 43 -1.19 5.90 10.95
N LEU A 44 -1.39 5.17 9.84
CA LEU A 44 -2.30 4.03 9.81
C LEU A 44 -1.88 2.94 10.80
N ALA A 45 -0.58 2.66 10.94
CA ALA A 45 -0.09 1.62 11.82
C ALA A 45 -0.12 2.00 13.31
N LEU A 46 0.04 3.29 13.64
CA LEU A 46 0.11 3.77 15.04
C LEU A 46 -1.22 4.34 15.57
N ASP A 47 -2.22 4.49 14.72
CA ASP A 47 -3.55 4.95 15.13
C ASP A 47 -4.37 3.81 15.76
N ARG A 48 -5.29 4.17 16.66
CA ARG A 48 -6.18 3.22 17.31
C ARG A 48 -7.42 3.01 16.46
N HIS A 49 -7.53 1.85 15.83
CA HIS A 49 -8.70 1.49 15.01
C HIS A 49 -9.77 0.73 15.79
N SER A 50 -11.03 0.93 15.39
CA SER A 50 -12.11 -0.03 15.67
C SER A 50 -12.06 -1.20 14.70
N ALA A 51 -12.77 -2.30 14.99
CA ALA A 51 -12.88 -3.45 14.08
C ALA A 51 -13.37 -3.03 12.68
N ASP A 52 -14.48 -2.29 12.61
CA ASP A 52 -15.03 -1.78 11.35
C ASP A 52 -14.03 -0.92 10.55
N LYS A 53 -13.24 -0.11 11.27
CA LYS A 53 -12.23 0.74 10.64
C LYS A 53 -11.08 -0.11 10.10
N THR A 54 -10.60 -1.08 10.88
CA THR A 54 -9.55 -2.02 10.44
C THR A 54 -9.99 -2.80 9.19
N GLN A 55 -11.23 -3.32 9.16
CA GLN A 55 -11.79 -3.97 7.98
C GLN A 55 -11.74 -3.05 6.75
N THR A 56 -12.24 -1.82 6.90
CA THR A 56 -12.26 -0.83 5.82
C THR A 56 -10.85 -0.51 5.32
N LEU A 57 -9.88 -0.41 6.23
CA LEU A 57 -8.48 -0.13 5.89
C LEU A 57 -7.84 -1.28 5.12
N LEU A 58 -8.05 -2.53 5.52
CA LEU A 58 -7.50 -3.69 4.81
C LEU A 58 -8.04 -3.76 3.37
N ALA A 59 -9.34 -3.55 3.19
CA ALA A 59 -9.94 -3.47 1.86
C ALA A 59 -9.35 -2.33 1.02
N ALA A 60 -9.24 -1.12 1.60
CA ALA A 60 -8.71 0.04 0.91
C ALA A 60 -7.21 -0.04 0.58
N LEU A 61 -6.43 -0.82 1.35
CA LEU A 61 -4.99 -0.99 1.13
C LEU A 61 -4.68 -1.99 0.03
N ALA A 62 -5.30 -3.16 0.05
CA ALA A 62 -5.01 -4.24 -0.91
C ALA A 62 -6.14 -5.27 -1.07
N GLY A 63 -7.29 -5.11 -0.42
CA GLY A 63 -8.33 -6.13 -0.36
C GLY A 63 -9.57 -5.83 -1.20
N SER A 64 -9.52 -4.84 -2.10
CA SER A 64 -10.72 -4.46 -2.85
C SER A 64 -11.02 -5.47 -3.95
N SER A 65 -12.23 -6.02 -3.96
CA SER A 65 -12.64 -7.04 -4.94
C SER A 65 -12.71 -6.51 -6.38
N ASP A 66 -12.80 -5.20 -6.55
CA ASP A 66 -12.82 -4.51 -7.84
C ASP A 66 -11.47 -3.87 -8.20
N GLY A 67 -10.42 -4.08 -7.39
CA GLY A 67 -9.10 -3.46 -7.56
C GLY A 67 -9.05 -1.97 -7.23
N THR A 68 -10.08 -1.39 -6.61
CA THR A 68 -10.04 0.03 -6.19
C THR A 68 -9.32 0.21 -4.85
N ASP A 69 -8.02 -0.11 -4.82
CA ASP A 69 -7.18 -0.01 -3.62
C ASP A 69 -5.81 0.64 -3.86
N ILE A 70 -5.08 0.92 -2.76
CA ILE A 70 -3.77 1.57 -2.81
C ILE A 70 -2.74 0.72 -3.57
N LEU A 71 -2.75 -0.60 -3.41
CA LEU A 71 -1.85 -1.49 -4.15
C LEU A 71 -2.04 -1.31 -5.67
N THR A 72 -3.28 -1.32 -6.14
CA THR A 72 -3.62 -1.11 -7.55
C THR A 72 -3.24 0.29 -8.03
N ALA A 73 -3.48 1.33 -7.21
CA ALA A 73 -3.07 2.68 -7.52
C ALA A 73 -1.53 2.80 -7.68
N LEU A 74 -0.75 2.12 -6.83
CA LEU A 74 0.71 2.08 -6.93
C LEU A 74 1.16 1.32 -8.19
N ALA A 75 0.51 0.21 -8.53
CA ALA A 75 0.79 -0.53 -9.75
C ALA A 75 0.60 0.34 -11.01
N HIS A 76 -0.49 1.11 -11.08
CA HIS A 76 -0.73 2.07 -12.15
C HIS A 76 0.30 3.21 -12.17
N LEU A 77 0.73 3.70 -11.00
CA LEU A 77 1.78 4.72 -10.92
C LEU A 77 3.10 4.20 -11.51
N VAL A 78 3.50 2.98 -11.19
CA VAL A 78 4.71 2.35 -11.75
C VAL A 78 4.61 2.25 -13.27
N ALA A 79 3.49 1.77 -13.81
CA ALA A 79 3.26 1.69 -15.26
C ALA A 79 3.37 3.07 -15.93
N ARG A 80 2.75 4.08 -15.32
CA ARG A 80 2.82 5.48 -15.79
C ARG A 80 4.25 6.01 -15.80
N LEU A 81 4.99 5.84 -14.71
CA LEU A 81 6.36 6.35 -14.61
C LEU A 81 7.34 5.63 -15.54
N SER A 82 7.01 4.42 -15.99
CA SER A 82 7.88 3.56 -16.80
C SER A 82 7.74 3.76 -18.32
N THR A 83 6.84 4.63 -18.79
CA THR A 83 6.65 4.90 -20.22
C THR A 83 7.08 6.32 -20.61
N ALA A 84 7.80 6.46 -21.73
CA ALA A 84 8.24 7.75 -22.27
C ALA A 84 7.06 8.64 -22.75
N ASP A 85 5.89 8.03 -22.99
CA ASP A 85 4.68 8.75 -23.38
C ASP A 85 4.15 9.63 -22.24
N THR A 86 4.18 9.12 -21.01
CA THR A 86 3.64 9.82 -19.83
C THR A 86 4.70 10.28 -18.83
N ASN A 87 5.94 9.80 -18.96
CA ASN A 87 7.11 10.30 -18.25
C ASN A 87 8.16 10.82 -19.25
N PRO A 88 8.16 12.14 -19.53
CA PRO A 88 9.09 12.75 -20.49
C PRO A 88 10.57 12.56 -20.15
N ALA A 89 10.92 12.27 -18.88
CA ALA A 89 12.31 12.04 -18.48
C ALA A 89 12.94 10.83 -19.19
N LEU A 90 12.13 9.89 -19.67
CA LEU A 90 12.61 8.69 -20.38
C LEU A 90 12.88 8.93 -21.87
N ARG A 91 12.41 10.04 -22.46
CA ARG A 91 12.47 10.29 -23.92
C ARG A 91 13.89 10.42 -24.47
N ASN A 92 14.85 10.74 -23.61
CA ASN A 92 16.26 10.87 -23.99
C ASN A 92 17.02 9.54 -23.92
N LEU A 93 16.40 8.46 -23.45
CA LEU A 93 17.02 7.14 -23.44
C LEU A 93 17.05 6.54 -24.86
N PRO A 94 17.98 5.61 -25.14
CA PRO A 94 17.90 4.77 -26.33
C PRO A 94 16.54 4.06 -26.45
N LEU A 95 16.02 3.92 -27.67
CA LEU A 95 14.66 3.42 -27.92
C LEU A 95 14.42 2.01 -27.35
N ASP A 96 15.42 1.14 -27.41
CA ASP A 96 15.41 -0.18 -26.80
C ASP A 96 15.22 -0.11 -25.26
N ARG A 97 15.87 0.85 -24.60
CA ARG A 97 15.72 1.09 -23.15
C ARG A 97 14.37 1.67 -22.79
N GLN A 98 13.81 2.55 -23.62
CA GLN A 98 12.44 3.05 -23.44
C GLN A 98 11.43 1.90 -23.49
N LYS A 99 11.53 1.04 -24.52
CA LYS A 99 10.66 -0.13 -24.68
C LYS A 99 10.81 -1.12 -23.52
N LEU A 100 12.03 -1.36 -23.06
CA LEU A 100 12.29 -2.27 -21.95
C LEU A 100 11.70 -1.74 -20.63
N ALA A 101 11.87 -0.44 -20.35
CA ALA A 101 11.25 0.19 -19.18
C ALA A 101 9.73 0.06 -19.22
N GLN A 102 9.12 0.38 -20.37
CA GLN A 102 7.68 0.23 -20.57
C GLN A 102 7.22 -1.22 -20.34
N GLN A 103 7.90 -2.19 -20.96
CA GLN A 103 7.58 -3.61 -20.80
C GLN A 103 7.59 -4.04 -19.33
N HIS A 104 8.61 -3.64 -18.57
CA HIS A 104 8.67 -3.96 -17.13
C HIS A 104 7.60 -3.23 -16.32
N GLY A 105 7.23 -1.99 -16.70
CA GLY A 105 6.10 -1.29 -16.09
C GLY A 105 4.76 -1.98 -16.32
N GLU A 106 4.52 -2.50 -17.52
CA GLU A 106 3.32 -3.27 -17.88
C GLU A 106 3.29 -4.63 -17.14
N GLN A 107 4.44 -5.30 -17.02
CA GLN A 107 4.57 -6.53 -16.24
C GLN A 107 4.32 -6.29 -14.75
N ALA A 108 4.86 -5.20 -14.19
CA ALA A 108 4.63 -4.83 -12.80
C ALA A 108 3.16 -4.52 -12.55
N LEU A 109 2.48 -3.81 -13.46
CA LEU A 109 1.04 -3.58 -13.37
C LEU A 109 0.29 -4.92 -13.33
N PHE A 110 0.53 -5.79 -14.32
CA PHE A 110 -0.13 -7.09 -14.39
C PHE A 110 0.06 -7.92 -13.11
N ALA A 111 1.30 -8.02 -12.63
CA ALA A 111 1.62 -8.83 -11.46
C ALA A 111 1.03 -8.24 -10.16
N LEU A 112 1.05 -6.91 -10.00
CA LEU A 112 0.61 -6.24 -8.76
C LEU A 112 -0.92 -6.05 -8.68
N THR A 113 -1.64 -6.19 -9.80
CA THR A 113 -3.11 -6.18 -9.83
C THR A 113 -3.69 -7.58 -10.04
N ASP A 114 -2.89 -8.62 -9.80
CA ASP A 114 -3.36 -10.00 -9.87
C ASP A 114 -4.39 -10.23 -8.74
N PRO A 115 -5.61 -10.71 -9.05
CA PRO A 115 -6.62 -11.03 -8.03
C PRO A 115 -6.10 -11.88 -6.86
N ASP A 116 -5.14 -12.77 -7.10
CA ASP A 116 -4.56 -13.62 -6.06
C ASP A 116 -3.80 -12.81 -5.00
N LEU A 117 -3.22 -11.66 -5.36
CA LEU A 117 -2.57 -10.76 -4.39
C LEU A 117 -3.58 -10.04 -3.50
N HIS A 118 -4.80 -9.80 -3.98
CA HIS A 118 -5.86 -9.15 -3.20
C HIS A 118 -6.56 -10.11 -2.25
N GLN A 119 -6.53 -11.42 -2.55
CA GLN A 119 -7.31 -12.44 -1.87
C GLN A 119 -7.07 -12.46 -0.35
N HIS A 120 -5.82 -12.47 0.10
CA HIS A 120 -5.53 -12.59 1.54
C HIS A 120 -5.90 -11.33 2.34
N ALA A 121 -5.73 -10.14 1.75
CA ALA A 121 -6.18 -8.90 2.38
C ALA A 121 -7.71 -8.83 2.45
N SER A 122 -8.39 -9.31 1.40
CA SER A 122 -9.84 -9.44 1.35
C SER A 122 -10.37 -10.44 2.39
N GLU A 123 -9.75 -11.62 2.51
CA GLU A 123 -10.09 -12.63 3.51
C GLU A 123 -9.86 -12.13 4.94
N ALA A 124 -8.74 -11.44 5.19
CA ALA A 124 -8.46 -10.83 6.49
C ALA A 124 -9.51 -9.75 6.85
N SER A 125 -9.90 -8.93 5.88
CA SER A 125 -11.00 -7.97 6.01
C SER A 125 -12.32 -8.69 6.35
N ALA A 126 -12.69 -9.73 5.60
CA ALA A 126 -13.91 -10.49 5.80
C ALA A 126 -13.95 -11.17 7.18
N ALA A 127 -12.82 -11.70 7.67
CA ALA A 127 -12.71 -12.37 8.96
C ALA A 127 -12.97 -11.45 10.17
N ILE A 128 -12.81 -10.12 10.01
CA ILE A 128 -13.14 -9.15 11.06
C ILE A 128 -14.65 -8.98 11.19
N SER A 129 -15.40 -9.13 10.09
CA SER A 129 -16.85 -8.91 10.02
C SER A 129 -17.71 -10.11 10.47
N SER A 130 -17.12 -11.30 10.61
CA SER A 130 -17.84 -12.55 10.88
C SER A 130 -18.00 -12.93 12.36
N ASN A 131 -17.96 -11.95 13.28
CA ASN A 131 -18.23 -12.12 14.72
C ASN A 131 -19.60 -11.58 15.14
#